data_AF-A0A396GUN8-F1
#
_entry.id   AF-A0A396GUN8-F1
#
_cell.length_a   1.000
_cell.length_b   1.000
_cell.length_c   1.000
_cell.angle_alpha   90.00
_cell.angle_beta   90.00
_cell.angle_gamma   90.00
#
_symmetry.space_group_name_H-M   'P 1'
#
loop_
_entity.id
_entity.type
_entity.pdbx_description
1 polymer ?
#
loop_
_entity_poly.entity_id
_entity_poly.type
_entity_poly.pdbx_seq_one_letter_code
_entity_poly.pdbx_strand_id
1 'polypeptide(L)'
;MTQSPSVSDFEAAQKAINTLGLGFDLTQDINFDNCKTGSQLILTDEEESRRLEIPGGVSIPDVLEENLLESIQISSPWNRFMLQHFNREMRLSGKIASGHFCASFGICFQGLKELDSIVHLAYDGWFIKRYTVELERYHGELHDHVKEAVPSSWDPEALARFIERFGTHVIVGVSMGGKDVLYIRQEDTSDLHDPASIQKLLTETASTKFMDSADNHCLPSQDLINIKKNLFEMHIRKGGSSQKMSHNKWLNTIDSEPDVISMHFLPLTALLGGIHGAGFLSHAINLYLRYYVKKNGIPTNKE
;
A
#
# COMPACT_ATOMS: atom_id res chain seq x y z
N MET A 1 -28.02 -9.17 -17.73
CA MET A 1 -27.13 -9.38 -18.89
C MET A 1 -25.74 -9.01 -18.42
N THR A 2 -24.90 -9.99 -18.14
CA THR A 2 -23.49 -9.80 -17.79
C THR A 2 -22.77 -9.30 -19.04
N GLN A 3 -22.23 -8.07 -18.98
CA GLN A 3 -21.36 -7.55 -20.04
C GLN A 3 -20.10 -8.41 -20.11
N SER A 4 -19.64 -8.73 -21.32
CA SER A 4 -18.35 -9.38 -21.55
C SER A 4 -17.22 -8.47 -21.03
N PRO A 5 -16.20 -9.01 -20.34
CA PRO A 5 -15.10 -8.21 -19.82
C PRO A 5 -14.42 -7.46 -20.95
N SER A 6 -14.04 -6.20 -20.68
CA SER A 6 -13.30 -5.40 -21.66
C SER A 6 -11.87 -5.92 -21.77
N VAL A 7 -11.19 -5.65 -22.89
CA VAL A 7 -9.81 -6.11 -23.13
C VAL A 7 -8.86 -5.63 -22.02
N SER A 8 -9.09 -4.44 -21.49
CA SER A 8 -8.33 -3.85 -20.38
C SER A 8 -8.52 -4.58 -19.06
N ASP A 9 -9.70 -5.17 -18.80
CA ASP A 9 -9.96 -5.90 -17.54
C ASP A 9 -9.19 -7.22 -17.50
N PHE A 10 -9.13 -7.90 -18.65
CA PHE A 10 -8.35 -9.11 -18.80
C PHE A 10 -6.84 -8.82 -18.64
N GLU A 11 -6.35 -7.74 -19.25
CA GLU A 11 -4.96 -7.31 -19.09
C GLU A 11 -4.63 -6.97 -17.63
N ALA A 12 -5.53 -6.27 -16.92
CA ALA A 12 -5.36 -5.94 -15.51
C ALA A 12 -5.33 -7.20 -14.63
N ALA A 13 -6.22 -8.17 -14.89
CA ALA A 13 -6.24 -9.45 -14.18
C ALA A 13 -4.96 -10.26 -14.43
N GLN A 14 -4.51 -10.33 -15.68
CA GLN A 14 -3.27 -11.02 -16.03
C GLN A 14 -2.06 -10.35 -15.38
N LYS A 15 -2.03 -9.02 -15.32
CA LYS A 15 -0.98 -8.25 -14.63
C LYS A 15 -0.94 -8.57 -13.14
N ALA A 16 -2.11 -8.66 -12.48
CA ALA A 16 -2.22 -9.05 -11.08
C ALA A 16 -1.71 -10.49 -10.84
N ILE A 17 -2.12 -11.45 -11.68
CA ILE A 17 -1.68 -12.85 -11.62
C ILE A 17 -0.16 -12.96 -11.78
N ASN A 18 0.41 -12.30 -12.79
CA ASN A 18 1.84 -12.35 -13.08
C ASN A 18 2.70 -11.70 -11.98
N THR A 19 2.10 -10.90 -11.11
CA THR A 19 2.78 -10.24 -9.99
C THR A 19 2.92 -11.15 -8.77
N LEU A 20 2.06 -12.18 -8.65
CA LEU A 20 2.15 -13.12 -7.54
C LEU A 20 3.47 -13.88 -7.56
N GLY A 21 4.06 -14.06 -6.38
CA GLY A 21 5.36 -14.69 -6.21
C GLY A 21 6.55 -13.79 -6.53
N LEU A 22 6.36 -12.58 -7.07
CA LEU A 22 7.46 -11.64 -7.29
C LEU A 22 7.95 -11.02 -5.99
N GLY A 23 9.19 -10.53 -6.02
CA GLY A 23 9.77 -9.74 -4.95
C GLY A 23 9.19 -8.33 -4.88
N PHE A 24 9.17 -7.77 -3.67
CA PHE A 24 8.78 -6.39 -3.41
C PHE A 24 9.67 -5.75 -2.35
N ASP A 25 10.07 -4.50 -2.60
CA ASP A 25 10.72 -3.69 -1.59
C ASP A 25 9.65 -2.94 -0.79
N LEU A 26 9.44 -3.33 0.46
CA LEU A 26 8.38 -2.77 1.31
C LEU A 26 8.54 -1.27 1.58
N THR A 27 9.70 -0.69 1.25
CA THR A 27 9.93 0.76 1.34
C THR A 27 9.32 1.56 0.18
N GLN A 28 8.80 0.88 -0.85
CA GLN A 28 8.14 1.47 -2.01
C GLN A 28 6.61 1.51 -1.84
N ASP A 29 5.95 2.46 -2.51
CA ASP A 29 4.49 2.50 -2.58
C ASP A 29 3.95 1.32 -3.40
N ILE A 30 2.70 0.91 -3.15
CA ILE A 30 2.05 -0.15 -3.93
C ILE A 30 1.80 0.32 -5.36
N ASN A 31 2.56 -0.24 -6.27
CA ASN A 31 2.40 -0.05 -7.70
C ASN A 31 3.01 -1.27 -8.40
N PHE A 32 2.39 -1.70 -9.50
CA PHE A 32 2.99 -2.73 -10.35
C PHE A 32 4.39 -2.36 -10.83
N ASP A 33 4.66 -1.08 -11.08
CA ASP A 33 5.97 -0.62 -11.55
C ASP A 33 7.06 -0.72 -10.46
N ASN A 34 6.65 -0.85 -9.19
CA ASN A 34 7.55 -1.05 -8.04
C ASN A 34 7.81 -2.53 -7.72
N CYS A 35 7.17 -3.46 -8.45
CA CYS A 35 7.42 -4.89 -8.30
C CYS A 35 8.80 -5.25 -8.86
N LYS A 36 9.50 -6.18 -8.20
CA LYS A 36 10.81 -6.63 -8.68
C LYS A 36 10.66 -7.37 -10.00
N THR A 37 11.48 -6.98 -10.98
CA THR A 37 11.54 -7.62 -12.28
C THR A 37 12.35 -8.91 -12.20
N GLY A 38 11.82 -10.02 -12.72
CA GLY A 38 12.54 -11.28 -12.76
C GLY A 38 11.61 -12.48 -12.61
N SER A 39 12.20 -13.64 -12.31
CA SER A 39 11.46 -14.85 -11.96
C SER A 39 10.77 -14.71 -10.61
N GLN A 40 9.67 -15.46 -10.45
CA GLN A 40 9.03 -15.66 -9.16
C GLN A 40 10.03 -16.20 -8.14
N LEU A 41 9.85 -15.80 -6.88
CA LEU A 41 10.73 -16.16 -5.78
C LEU A 41 10.34 -17.47 -5.14
N ILE A 42 9.06 -17.85 -5.22
CA ILE A 42 8.48 -19.04 -4.61
C ILE A 42 7.96 -20.00 -5.66
N LEU A 43 8.14 -21.29 -5.40
CA LEU A 43 7.53 -22.36 -6.17
C LEU A 43 6.02 -22.35 -5.91
N THR A 44 5.25 -22.15 -6.96
CA THR A 44 3.81 -22.39 -6.97
C THR A 44 3.54 -23.74 -7.60
N ASP A 45 2.71 -24.56 -6.97
CA ASP A 45 2.35 -25.87 -7.51
C ASP A 45 1.51 -25.66 -8.79
N GLU A 46 2.10 -25.89 -9.96
CA GLU A 46 1.44 -25.63 -11.25
C GLU A 46 0.20 -26.53 -11.43
N GLU A 47 0.15 -27.70 -10.78
CA GLU A 47 -0.98 -28.63 -10.82
C GLU A 47 -2.20 -28.18 -9.99
N GLU A 48 -1.99 -27.41 -8.91
CA GLU A 48 -3.07 -26.81 -8.11
C GLU A 48 -3.40 -25.37 -8.56
N SER A 49 -2.73 -24.84 -9.59
CA SER A 49 -3.16 -23.59 -10.22
C SER A 49 -4.54 -23.81 -10.83
N ARG A 50 -5.58 -23.55 -10.03
CA ARG A 50 -6.93 -23.41 -10.57
C ARG A 50 -6.79 -22.36 -11.64
N ARG A 51 -7.08 -22.75 -12.89
CA ARG A 51 -7.30 -21.81 -13.97
C ARG A 51 -8.24 -20.77 -13.38
N LEU A 52 -7.73 -19.57 -13.13
CA LEU A 52 -8.55 -18.39 -13.04
C LEU A 52 -9.15 -18.28 -14.44
N GLU A 53 -10.27 -18.98 -14.63
CA GLU A 53 -11.28 -18.47 -15.51
C GLU A 53 -11.42 -17.00 -15.08
N ILE A 54 -11.15 -16.09 -15.99
CA ILE A 54 -11.42 -14.67 -15.77
C ILE A 54 -12.89 -14.53 -16.15
N PRO A 55 -13.80 -14.09 -15.26
CA PRO A 55 -15.23 -14.23 -15.51
C PRO A 55 -15.74 -13.35 -16.66
N GLY A 56 -15.73 -13.90 -17.87
CA GLY A 56 -16.92 -14.08 -18.70
C GLY A 56 -17.61 -15.45 -18.48
N GLY A 57 -17.08 -16.24 -17.53
CA GLY A 57 -17.57 -17.53 -17.04
C GLY A 57 -16.74 -18.00 -15.84
N VAL A 58 -16.97 -17.41 -14.66
CA VAL A 58 -16.52 -17.95 -13.36
C VAL A 58 -17.70 -17.93 -12.42
N SER A 59 -17.94 -19.05 -11.76
CA SER A 59 -18.70 -19.05 -10.52
C SER A 59 -17.73 -18.76 -9.37
N ILE A 60 -17.57 -17.47 -9.03
CA ILE A 60 -16.97 -17.07 -7.75
C ILE A 60 -18.13 -17.06 -6.75
N PRO A 61 -18.09 -17.83 -5.65
CA PRO A 61 -19.09 -17.70 -4.60
C PRO A 61 -18.93 -16.34 -3.92
N ASP A 62 -20.03 -15.59 -3.82
CA ASP A 62 -20.16 -14.28 -3.17
C ASP A 62 -19.17 -13.20 -3.62
N VAL A 63 -19.44 -12.57 -4.77
CA VAL A 63 -19.04 -11.17 -4.98
C VAL A 63 -20.02 -10.31 -4.19
N LEU A 64 -19.69 -10.03 -2.94
CA LEU A 64 -20.26 -8.88 -2.25
C LEU A 64 -19.69 -7.64 -2.95
N GLU A 65 -20.52 -6.87 -3.67
CA GLU A 65 -20.21 -5.49 -4.01
C GLU A 65 -20.16 -4.67 -2.71
N GLU A 66 -19.06 -4.79 -1.96
CA GLU A 66 -18.76 -3.92 -0.85
C GLU A 66 -18.09 -2.66 -1.41
N ASN A 67 -18.91 -1.69 -1.80
CA ASN A 67 -18.47 -0.30 -1.87
C ASN A 67 -18.23 0.17 -0.44
N LEU A 68 -16.99 0.03 0.02
CA LEU A 68 -16.64 0.40 1.38
C LEU A 68 -16.26 1.88 1.41
N LEU A 69 -17.15 2.69 1.99
CA LEU A 69 -16.78 4.01 2.48
C LEU A 69 -16.03 3.80 3.79
N GLU A 70 -14.71 3.95 3.74
CA GLU A 70 -13.83 3.81 4.88
C GLU A 70 -13.40 5.20 5.35
N SER A 71 -14.01 5.66 6.45
CA SER A 71 -13.56 6.83 7.20
C SER A 71 -12.84 6.34 8.46
N ILE A 72 -11.50 6.46 8.47
CA ILE A 72 -10.67 5.99 9.58
C ILE A 72 -9.91 7.17 10.17
N GLN A 73 -10.21 7.45 11.43
CA GLN A 73 -9.54 8.48 12.20
C GLN A 73 -8.86 7.87 13.42
N ILE A 74 -7.60 8.21 13.60
CA ILE A 74 -6.83 7.77 14.75
C ILE A 74 -6.09 8.96 15.34
N SER A 75 -6.56 9.38 16.52
CA SER A 75 -5.86 10.36 17.35
C SER A 75 -5.20 9.64 18.51
N SER A 76 -3.89 9.47 18.45
CA SER A 76 -3.09 9.02 19.59
C SER A 76 -1.71 9.65 19.51
N PRO A 77 -1.04 9.91 20.66
CA PRO A 77 0.27 10.56 20.70
C PRO A 77 1.41 9.75 20.03
N TRP A 78 1.05 8.64 19.38
CA TRP A 78 1.90 7.69 18.68
C TRP A 78 1.04 7.28 17.47
N ASN A 79 1.37 7.76 16.26
CA ASN A 79 0.94 7.31 14.92
C ASN A 79 0.80 5.76 14.68
N ARG A 80 1.04 4.96 15.71
CA ARG A 80 1.12 3.50 15.72
C ARG A 80 -0.17 2.79 15.35
N PHE A 81 -1.35 3.27 15.71
CA PHE A 81 -2.58 2.56 15.33
C PHE A 81 -2.87 2.71 13.84
N MET A 82 -2.63 3.88 13.22
CA MET A 82 -2.78 4.06 11.78
C MET A 82 -1.77 3.21 11.02
N LEU A 83 -0.53 3.21 11.49
CA LEU A 83 0.49 2.33 10.94
C LEU A 83 0.12 0.84 11.09
N GLN A 84 -0.40 0.43 12.25
CA GLN A 84 -0.85 -0.93 12.48
C GLN A 84 -2.04 -1.30 11.61
N HIS A 85 -2.96 -0.36 11.35
CA HIS A 85 -4.07 -0.55 10.43
C HIS A 85 -3.56 -0.82 9.02
N PHE A 86 -2.71 0.05 8.47
CA PHE A 86 -2.06 -0.17 7.16
C PHE A 86 -1.32 -1.51 7.08
N ASN A 87 -0.54 -1.85 8.13
CA ASN A 87 0.19 -3.11 8.16
C ASN A 87 -0.75 -4.33 8.18
N ARG A 88 -1.87 -4.27 8.90
CA ARG A 88 -2.88 -5.34 8.90
C ARG A 88 -3.50 -5.53 7.52
N GLU A 89 -3.87 -4.45 6.85
CA GLU A 89 -4.41 -4.50 5.48
C GLU A 89 -3.44 -5.18 4.49
N MET A 90 -2.13 -4.96 4.67
CA MET A 90 -1.10 -5.60 3.84
C MET A 90 -0.64 -6.99 4.35
N ARG A 91 -1.28 -7.54 5.39
CA ARG A 91 -0.91 -8.79 6.11
C ARG A 91 0.50 -8.80 6.71
N LEU A 92 1.03 -7.62 7.01
CA LEU A 92 2.34 -7.45 7.60
C LEU A 92 2.27 -7.61 9.13
N SER A 93 3.28 -8.25 9.68
CA SER A 93 3.50 -8.27 11.13
C SER A 93 4.54 -7.22 11.50
N GLY A 94 4.29 -6.46 12.57
CA GLY A 94 5.27 -5.54 13.15
C GLY A 94 4.89 -4.06 13.08
N LYS A 95 5.91 -3.20 13.23
CA LYS A 95 5.79 -1.75 13.45
C LYS A 95 6.60 -0.93 12.44
N ILE A 96 6.97 -1.52 11.31
CA ILE A 96 7.72 -0.83 10.26
C ILE A 96 6.72 -0.07 9.41
N ALA A 97 6.99 1.21 9.14
CA ALA A 97 6.26 2.00 8.16
C ALA A 97 6.59 1.50 6.75
N SER A 98 5.57 1.10 5.99
CA SER A 98 5.73 0.74 4.59
C SER A 98 5.83 2.00 3.72
N GLY A 99 6.42 1.84 2.53
CA GLY A 99 6.36 2.81 1.44
C GLY A 99 4.95 3.29 1.17
N HIS A 100 3.99 2.36 1.18
CA HIS A 100 2.58 2.67 0.99
C HIS A 100 2.03 3.62 2.05
N PHE A 101 2.27 3.34 3.34
CA PHE A 101 1.84 4.22 4.42
C PHE A 101 2.45 5.62 4.28
N CYS A 102 3.75 5.69 4.00
CA CYS A 102 4.42 6.98 3.84
C CYS A 102 3.88 7.76 2.63
N ALA A 103 3.71 7.08 1.49
CA ALA A 103 3.17 7.67 0.27
C ALA A 103 1.75 8.20 0.49
N SER A 104 0.88 7.45 1.18
CA SER A 104 -0.49 7.88 1.50
C SER A 104 -0.56 9.21 2.24
N PHE A 105 0.38 9.49 3.14
CA PHE A 105 0.38 10.71 3.96
C PHE A 105 1.43 11.75 3.53
N GLY A 106 2.05 11.56 2.36
CA GLY A 106 3.11 12.42 1.83
C GLY A 106 4.31 12.56 2.78
N ILE A 107 4.65 11.49 3.48
CA ILE A 107 5.79 11.43 4.40
C ILE A 107 7.02 11.05 3.58
N CYS A 108 8.07 11.86 3.63
CA CYS A 108 9.28 11.56 2.87
C CYS A 108 10.08 10.45 3.57
N PHE A 109 10.35 9.35 2.87
CA PHE A 109 11.14 8.24 3.41
C PHE A 109 12.58 8.64 3.78
N GLN A 110 13.08 9.74 3.22
CA GLN A 110 14.39 10.31 3.54
C GLN A 110 14.38 11.17 4.82
N GLY A 111 13.25 11.33 5.51
CA GLY A 111 13.10 12.29 6.61
C GLY A 111 12.35 11.71 7.81
N LEU A 112 12.87 10.67 8.46
CA LEU A 112 12.18 10.06 9.60
C LEU A 112 11.97 10.95 10.84
N LYS A 113 12.62 12.13 10.90
CA LYS A 113 12.24 13.19 11.86
C LYS A 113 10.76 13.58 11.71
N GLU A 114 10.21 13.42 10.51
CA GLU A 114 8.81 13.71 10.21
C GLU A 114 7.87 12.77 10.98
N LEU A 115 8.15 11.46 11.11
CA LEU A 115 7.23 10.57 11.83
C LEU A 115 7.08 10.91 13.31
N ASP A 116 8.18 11.27 13.96
CA ASP A 116 8.19 11.66 15.38
C ASP A 116 7.49 13.02 15.59
N SER A 117 7.45 13.86 14.56
CA SER A 117 6.73 15.13 14.58
C SER A 117 5.25 15.00 14.21
N ILE A 118 4.75 13.83 13.79
CA ILE A 118 3.34 13.71 13.42
C ILE A 118 2.48 13.49 14.66
N VAL A 119 1.49 14.35 14.84
CA VAL A 119 0.52 14.27 15.94
C VAL A 119 -0.76 13.57 15.50
N HIS A 120 -1.26 13.88 14.30
CA HIS A 120 -2.52 13.33 13.80
C HIS A 120 -2.38 12.80 12.37
N LEU A 121 -3.01 11.64 12.14
CA LEU A 121 -3.20 11.03 10.84
C LEU A 121 -4.66 10.61 10.71
N ALA A 122 -5.28 10.97 9.61
CA ALA A 122 -6.66 10.60 9.32
C ALA A 122 -6.87 10.49 7.82
N TYR A 123 -7.80 9.65 7.40
CA TYR A 123 -8.25 9.63 6.02
C TYR A 123 -9.73 9.30 5.89
N ASP A 124 -10.31 9.76 4.79
CA ASP A 124 -11.67 9.45 4.40
C ASP A 124 -11.67 9.19 2.89
N GLY A 125 -12.24 8.07 2.48
CA GLY A 125 -12.20 7.68 1.09
C GLY A 125 -13.05 6.47 0.75
N TRP A 126 -13.14 6.25 -0.55
CA TRP A 126 -13.83 5.13 -1.15
C TRP A 126 -12.82 4.09 -1.59
N PHE A 127 -13.06 2.83 -1.22
CA PHE A 127 -12.27 1.68 -1.64
C PHE A 127 -13.20 0.68 -2.33
N ILE A 128 -13.20 0.70 -3.65
CA ILE A 128 -14.03 -0.13 -4.51
C ILE A 128 -13.19 -1.33 -4.94
N LYS A 129 -13.27 -2.42 -4.18
CA LYS A 129 -12.59 -3.67 -4.47
C LYS A 129 -13.45 -4.50 -5.43
N ARG A 130 -12.91 -4.86 -6.59
CA ARG A 130 -13.62 -5.72 -7.57
C ARG A 130 -13.25 -7.18 -7.43
N TYR A 131 -11.96 -7.47 -7.28
CA TYR A 131 -11.49 -8.83 -7.03
C TYR A 131 -10.13 -8.80 -6.33
N THR A 132 -9.78 -9.92 -5.71
CA THR A 132 -8.45 -10.15 -5.19
C THR A 132 -7.92 -11.45 -5.78
N VAL A 133 -6.68 -11.42 -6.26
CA VAL A 133 -5.94 -12.63 -6.68
C VAL A 133 -4.94 -12.94 -5.58
N GLU A 134 -4.98 -14.14 -5.02
CA GLU A 134 -4.06 -14.55 -3.94
C GLU A 134 -3.54 -15.97 -4.16
N LEU A 135 -2.37 -16.24 -3.60
CA LEU A 135 -1.85 -17.59 -3.51
C LEU A 135 -2.59 -18.36 -2.41
N GLU A 136 -3.19 -19.48 -2.77
CA GLU A 136 -3.97 -20.34 -1.86
C GLU A 136 -3.11 -20.90 -0.73
N ARG A 137 -1.83 -21.18 -1.01
CA ARG A 137 -0.83 -21.60 -0.02
C ARG A 137 0.48 -20.86 -0.28
N TYR A 138 0.98 -20.18 0.75
CA TYR A 138 2.25 -19.42 0.69
C TYR A 138 3.34 -20.01 1.62
N HIS A 139 3.18 -21.27 2.05
CA HIS A 139 4.27 -22.06 2.63
C HIS A 139 5.25 -22.58 1.54
N GLY A 140 5.30 -21.90 0.39
CA GLY A 140 6.07 -22.31 -0.78
C GLY A 140 7.57 -22.21 -0.55
N GLU A 141 8.32 -23.13 -1.13
CA GLU A 141 9.77 -23.15 -1.06
C GLU A 141 10.36 -22.09 -2.02
N LEU A 142 11.46 -21.44 -1.63
CA LEU A 142 12.16 -20.52 -2.53
C LEU A 142 12.72 -21.28 -3.73
N HIS A 143 12.67 -20.66 -4.91
CA HIS A 143 13.40 -21.16 -6.07
C HIS A 143 14.90 -21.22 -5.79
N ASP A 144 15.58 -22.21 -6.37
CA ASP A 144 17.01 -22.46 -6.12
C ASP A 144 17.89 -21.26 -6.47
N HIS A 145 17.59 -20.54 -7.54
CA HIS A 145 18.32 -19.33 -7.93
C HIS A 145 18.27 -18.22 -6.85
N VAL A 146 17.23 -18.18 -6.03
CA VAL A 146 17.13 -17.24 -4.88
C VAL A 146 17.95 -17.76 -3.72
N LYS A 147 17.86 -19.06 -3.42
CA LYS A 147 18.64 -19.71 -2.35
C LYS A 147 20.15 -19.56 -2.57
N GLU A 148 20.60 -19.81 -3.79
CA GLU A 148 22.01 -19.71 -4.21
C GLU A 148 22.54 -18.28 -4.14
N ALA A 149 21.66 -17.28 -4.28
CA ALA A 149 22.05 -15.88 -4.18
C ALA A 149 22.23 -15.39 -2.73
N VAL A 150 21.82 -16.16 -1.72
CA VAL A 150 21.96 -15.78 -0.31
C VAL A 150 23.44 -15.74 0.09
N PRO A 151 23.97 -14.58 0.56
CA PRO A 151 25.36 -14.49 0.99
C PRO A 151 25.66 -15.39 2.18
N SER A 152 26.75 -16.15 2.10
CA SER A 152 27.17 -17.10 3.15
C SER A 152 27.85 -16.44 4.36
N SER A 153 28.17 -15.15 4.27
CA SER A 153 28.82 -14.35 5.32
C SER A 153 28.26 -12.92 5.34
N TRP A 154 28.62 -12.14 6.37
CA TRP A 154 28.25 -10.73 6.43
C TRP A 154 29.08 -9.89 5.47
N ASP A 155 28.57 -9.71 4.25
CA ASP A 155 29.08 -8.79 3.24
C ASP A 155 27.99 -7.74 2.93
N PRO A 156 28.14 -6.49 3.43
CA PRO A 156 27.14 -5.44 3.24
C PRO A 156 26.78 -5.17 1.77
N GLU A 157 27.74 -5.28 0.85
CA GLU A 157 27.53 -4.96 -0.57
C GLU A 157 26.76 -6.08 -1.26
N ALA A 158 27.10 -7.34 -0.98
CA ALA A 158 26.35 -8.49 -1.48
C ALA A 158 24.93 -8.54 -0.91
N LEU A 159 24.77 -8.23 0.38
CA LEU A 159 23.46 -8.16 1.04
C LEU A 159 22.59 -7.03 0.44
N ALA A 160 23.18 -5.86 0.18
CA ALA A 160 22.47 -4.76 -0.48
C ALA A 160 22.02 -5.14 -1.90
N ARG A 161 22.91 -5.74 -2.71
CA ARG A 161 22.55 -6.25 -4.05
C ARG A 161 21.44 -7.30 -4.00
N PHE A 162 21.43 -8.16 -2.99
CA PHE A 162 20.36 -9.14 -2.82
C PHE A 162 19.01 -8.43 -2.61
N ILE A 163 18.95 -7.46 -1.69
CA ILE A 163 17.73 -6.69 -1.40
C ILE A 163 17.30 -5.88 -2.64
N GLU A 164 18.24 -5.28 -3.36
CA GLU A 164 17.96 -4.55 -4.59
C GLU A 164 17.32 -5.46 -5.64
N ARG A 165 17.85 -6.69 -5.81
CA ARG A 165 17.38 -7.66 -6.79
C ARG A 165 16.06 -8.32 -6.43
N PHE A 166 15.92 -8.84 -5.21
CA PHE A 166 14.79 -9.67 -4.80
C PHE A 166 13.79 -8.94 -3.89
N GLY A 167 14.14 -7.77 -3.39
CA GLY A 167 13.33 -7.04 -2.42
C GLY A 167 13.46 -7.61 -1.01
N THR A 168 12.43 -7.35 -0.22
CA THR A 168 12.36 -7.70 1.21
C THR A 168 11.20 -8.65 1.52
N HIS A 169 10.18 -8.63 0.66
CA HIS A 169 8.94 -9.40 0.80
C HIS A 169 8.58 -10.04 -0.54
N VAL A 170 7.75 -11.06 -0.49
CA VAL A 170 7.12 -11.71 -1.64
C VAL A 170 5.67 -11.26 -1.72
N ILE A 171 5.19 -10.97 -2.93
CA ILE A 171 3.78 -10.63 -3.17
C ILE A 171 2.97 -11.91 -3.18
N VAL A 172 2.01 -12.05 -2.25
CA VAL A 172 1.16 -13.24 -2.11
C VAL A 172 -0.31 -12.96 -2.36
N GLY A 173 -0.67 -11.69 -2.55
CA GLY A 173 -2.01 -11.28 -2.94
C GLY A 173 -2.05 -9.87 -3.51
N VAL A 174 -2.98 -9.63 -4.43
CA VAL A 174 -3.20 -8.33 -5.08
C VAL A 174 -4.70 -8.07 -5.16
N SER A 175 -5.16 -6.97 -4.57
CA SER A 175 -6.54 -6.50 -4.69
C SER A 175 -6.65 -5.45 -5.79
N MET A 176 -7.58 -5.68 -6.72
CA MET A 176 -7.82 -4.86 -7.90
C MET A 176 -9.14 -4.10 -7.77
N GLY A 177 -9.17 -2.87 -8.27
CA GLY A 177 -10.36 -2.04 -8.27
C GLY A 177 -10.03 -0.57 -8.41
N GLY A 178 -10.69 0.28 -7.62
CA GLY A 178 -10.43 1.72 -7.56
C GLY A 178 -10.47 2.26 -6.15
N LYS A 179 -9.69 3.30 -5.87
CA LYS A 179 -9.75 4.06 -4.62
C LYS A 179 -9.68 5.55 -4.87
N ASP A 180 -10.42 6.31 -4.07
CA ASP A 180 -10.46 7.77 -4.09
C ASP A 180 -10.44 8.28 -2.66
N VAL A 181 -9.28 8.71 -2.19
CA VAL A 181 -9.00 8.87 -0.75
C VAL A 181 -8.34 10.20 -0.45
N LEU A 182 -8.89 10.89 0.55
CA LEU A 182 -8.36 12.11 1.13
C LEU A 182 -7.60 11.77 2.41
N TYR A 183 -6.29 11.96 2.40
CA TYR A 183 -5.41 11.79 3.55
C TYR A 183 -5.08 13.16 4.15
N ILE A 184 -5.09 13.23 5.48
CA ILE A 184 -4.71 14.41 6.25
C ILE A 184 -3.64 14.02 7.27
N ARG A 185 -2.63 14.89 7.42
CA ARG A 185 -1.57 14.78 8.40
C ARG A 185 -1.35 16.11 9.12
N GLN A 186 -1.26 16.07 10.45
CA GLN A 186 -0.85 17.22 11.28
C GLN A 186 0.52 16.97 11.89
N GLU A 187 1.42 17.93 11.75
CA GLU A 187 2.72 17.96 12.42
C GLU A 187 2.64 18.72 13.76
N ASP A 188 3.59 18.45 14.64
CA ASP A 188 3.74 19.03 15.98
C ASP A 188 4.08 20.51 15.84
N THR A 189 3.02 21.31 15.83
CA THR A 189 3.04 22.76 15.63
C THR A 189 2.41 23.42 16.86
N SER A 190 2.68 24.71 17.08
CA SER A 190 2.13 25.44 18.23
C SER A 190 0.59 25.49 18.26
N ASP A 191 -0.04 25.25 17.11
CA ASP A 191 -1.48 25.36 16.89
C ASP A 191 -2.08 23.97 16.59
N LEU A 192 -1.99 23.05 17.57
CA LEU A 192 -2.58 21.73 17.47
C LEU A 192 -4.10 21.82 17.43
N HIS A 193 -4.71 21.15 16.45
CA HIS A 193 -6.16 21.09 16.33
C HIS A 193 -6.67 19.92 17.15
N ASP A 194 -7.84 20.09 17.78
CA ASP A 194 -8.47 18.96 18.45
C ASP A 194 -8.94 17.93 17.40
N PRO A 195 -8.97 16.63 17.75
CA PRO A 195 -9.36 15.58 16.82
C PRO A 195 -10.75 15.77 16.21
N ALA A 196 -11.72 16.34 16.93
CA ALA A 196 -13.07 16.51 16.40
C ALA A 196 -13.12 17.61 15.32
N SER A 197 -12.31 18.66 15.46
CA SER A 197 -12.11 19.67 14.41
C SER A 197 -11.48 19.08 13.15
N ILE A 198 -10.47 18.23 13.30
CA ILE A 198 -9.85 17.51 12.16
C ILE A 198 -10.87 16.58 11.49
N GLN A 199 -11.68 15.88 12.28
CA GLN A 199 -12.75 15.01 11.78
C GLN A 199 -13.75 15.79 10.95
N LYS A 200 -14.28 16.88 11.50
CA LYS A 200 -15.23 17.74 10.81
C LYS A 200 -14.65 18.27 9.50
N LEU A 201 -13.41 18.73 9.52
CA LEU A 201 -12.71 19.17 8.32
C LEU A 201 -12.61 18.07 7.26
N LEU A 202 -12.20 16.87 7.67
CA LEU A 202 -12.02 15.72 6.80
C LEU A 202 -13.36 15.34 6.16
N THR A 203 -14.42 15.19 6.96
CA THR A 203 -15.76 14.83 6.50
C THR A 203 -16.33 15.88 5.53
N GLU A 204 -16.23 17.17 5.85
CA GLU A 204 -16.75 18.24 4.97
C GLU A 204 -15.95 18.36 3.67
N THR A 205 -14.61 18.22 3.74
CA THR A 205 -13.75 18.22 2.56
C THR A 205 -14.03 17.00 1.68
N ALA A 206 -14.18 15.81 2.28
CA ALA A 206 -14.54 14.57 1.59
C ALA A 206 -15.92 14.68 0.94
N SER A 207 -16.92 15.21 1.65
CA SER A 207 -18.28 15.39 1.14
C SER A 207 -18.30 16.31 -0.08
N THR A 208 -17.55 17.41 -0.03
CA THR A 208 -17.43 18.34 -1.17
C THR A 208 -16.74 17.70 -2.38
N LYS A 209 -15.76 16.81 -2.15
CA LYS A 209 -15.00 16.13 -3.21
C LYS A 209 -15.74 14.94 -3.83
N PHE A 210 -16.45 14.16 -3.01
CA PHE A 210 -17.08 12.91 -3.43
C PHE A 210 -18.56 13.05 -3.81
N MET A 211 -19.25 14.12 -3.36
CA MET A 211 -20.62 14.39 -3.77
C MET A 211 -20.66 15.33 -4.99
N ASP A 212 -21.10 14.81 -6.13
CA ASP A 212 -21.34 15.58 -7.35
C ASP A 212 -22.64 16.41 -7.29
N SER A 213 -22.93 17.10 -6.18
CA SER A 213 -24.11 17.97 -6.12
C SER A 213 -23.79 19.34 -6.75
N ALA A 214 -24.66 19.79 -7.66
CA ALA A 214 -24.65 21.15 -8.20
C ALA A 214 -24.92 22.23 -7.14
N ASP A 215 -25.24 21.83 -5.90
CA ASP A 215 -25.60 22.70 -4.77
C ASP A 215 -24.48 22.90 -3.75
N ASN A 216 -23.25 22.45 -4.03
CA ASN A 216 -22.11 22.71 -3.14
C ASN A 216 -21.58 24.16 -3.29
N HIS A 217 -22.44 25.14 -2.97
CA HIS A 217 -22.07 26.50 -2.57
C HIS A 217 -21.91 26.61 -1.05
N CYS A 218 -21.40 25.57 -0.38
CA CYS A 218 -20.92 25.75 0.98
C CYS A 218 -19.49 26.26 0.89
N LEU A 219 -19.32 27.58 0.92
CA LEU A 219 -18.00 28.17 1.13
C LEU A 219 -17.44 27.56 2.43
N PRO A 220 -16.19 27.06 2.43
CA PRO A 220 -15.61 26.57 3.67
C PRO A 220 -15.68 27.71 4.70
N SER A 221 -16.30 27.44 5.86
CA SER A 221 -16.28 28.37 7.01
C SER A 221 -14.86 28.87 7.24
N GLN A 222 -14.72 30.13 7.66
CA GLN A 222 -13.41 30.70 8.03
C GLN A 222 -12.67 29.82 9.04
N ASP A 223 -13.39 29.10 9.88
CA ASP A 223 -12.83 28.12 10.82
C ASP A 223 -12.11 26.97 10.10
N LEU A 224 -12.67 26.42 9.02
CA LEU A 224 -12.05 25.33 8.24
C LEU A 224 -10.81 25.81 7.49
N ILE A 225 -10.84 27.04 6.96
CA ILE A 225 -9.69 27.65 6.30
C ILE A 225 -8.53 27.80 7.30
N ASN A 226 -8.84 28.19 8.55
CA ASN A 226 -7.84 28.28 9.60
C ASN A 226 -7.30 26.90 10.00
N ILE A 227 -8.15 25.88 10.13
CA ILE A 227 -7.70 24.51 10.44
C ILE A 227 -6.81 23.96 9.31
N LYS A 228 -7.12 24.25 8.04
CA LYS A 228 -6.30 23.79 6.89
C LYS A 228 -4.89 24.36 6.86
N LYS A 229 -4.61 25.52 7.48
CA LYS A 229 -3.29 26.18 7.37
C LYS A 229 -2.15 25.35 7.96
N ASN A 230 -2.45 24.53 8.97
CA ASN A 230 -1.47 23.73 9.70
C ASN A 230 -1.62 22.22 9.42
N LEU A 231 -2.27 21.86 8.31
CA LEU A 231 -2.51 20.48 7.91
C LEU A 231 -1.96 20.23 6.52
N PHE A 232 -1.35 19.06 6.36
CA PHE A 232 -1.01 18.52 5.06
C PHE A 232 -2.18 17.70 4.52
N GLU A 233 -2.68 18.07 3.33
CA GLU A 233 -3.77 17.38 2.63
C GLU A 233 -3.19 16.69 1.40
N MET A 234 -3.45 15.39 1.25
CA MET A 234 -3.10 14.61 0.07
C MET A 234 -4.31 13.87 -0.45
N HIS A 235 -4.60 14.03 -1.75
CA HIS A 235 -5.70 13.35 -2.42
C HIS A 235 -5.14 12.34 -3.41
N ILE A 236 -5.48 11.07 -3.24
CA ILE A 236 -5.01 9.98 -4.07
C ILE A 236 -6.22 9.29 -4.71
N ARG A 237 -6.23 9.28 -6.05
CA ARG A 237 -7.17 8.50 -6.86
C ARG A 237 -6.39 7.48 -7.68
N LYS A 238 -6.78 6.21 -7.60
CA LYS A 238 -6.13 5.08 -8.30
C LYS A 238 -7.18 4.10 -8.82
N GLY A 239 -6.95 3.51 -10.00
CA GLY A 239 -7.98 2.73 -10.72
C GLY A 239 -9.03 3.63 -11.35
N GLY A 240 -9.73 3.13 -12.36
CA GLY A 240 -10.58 3.93 -13.24
C GLY A 240 -9.78 4.90 -14.11
N SER A 241 -10.50 5.71 -14.89
CA SER A 241 -9.91 6.62 -15.85
C SER A 241 -9.09 7.74 -15.18
N SER A 242 -7.91 8.01 -15.74
CA SER A 242 -7.01 9.10 -15.32
C SER A 242 -7.51 10.50 -15.69
N GLN A 243 -8.59 10.61 -16.47
CA GLN A 243 -9.15 11.90 -16.86
C GLN A 243 -9.79 12.61 -15.66
N LYS A 244 -9.66 13.94 -15.63
CA LYS A 244 -10.30 14.75 -14.58
C LYS A 244 -11.82 14.69 -14.74
N MET A 245 -12.47 14.00 -13.80
CA MET A 245 -13.92 13.86 -13.76
C MET A 245 -14.47 13.82 -12.34
N SER A 246 -15.79 13.97 -12.26
CA SER A 246 -16.57 13.91 -11.03
C SER A 246 -16.50 12.50 -10.41
N HIS A 247 -16.77 12.37 -9.10
CA HIS A 247 -16.58 11.09 -8.42
C HIS A 247 -17.52 10.01 -8.98
N ASN A 248 -18.80 10.32 -9.24
CA ASN A 248 -19.74 9.34 -9.79
C ASN A 248 -19.38 8.94 -11.22
N LYS A 249 -18.85 9.86 -12.03
CA LYS A 249 -18.36 9.52 -13.38
C LYS A 249 -17.18 8.56 -13.29
N TRP A 250 -16.27 8.81 -12.36
CA TRP A 250 -15.10 7.97 -12.15
C TRP A 250 -15.47 6.56 -11.67
N LEU A 251 -16.45 6.40 -10.77
CA LEU A 251 -16.94 5.09 -10.31
C LEU A 251 -17.32 4.17 -11.48
N ASN A 252 -17.98 4.71 -12.51
CA ASN A 252 -18.40 3.96 -13.69
C ASN A 252 -17.25 3.51 -14.61
N THR A 253 -16.02 3.96 -14.36
CA THR A 253 -14.83 3.60 -15.15
C THR A 253 -13.96 2.55 -14.47
N ILE A 254 -14.21 2.23 -13.20
CA ILE A 254 -13.41 1.27 -12.42
C ILE A 254 -13.53 -0.13 -13.02
N ASP A 255 -14.72 -0.49 -13.53
CA ASP A 255 -14.97 -1.81 -14.10
C ASP A 255 -14.18 -2.09 -15.35
N SER A 256 -13.90 -1.05 -16.15
CA SER A 256 -13.15 -1.15 -17.41
C SER A 256 -11.66 -0.88 -17.26
N GLU A 257 -11.24 -0.20 -16.19
CA GLU A 257 -9.86 0.21 -15.95
C GLU A 257 -9.43 -0.03 -14.48
N PRO A 258 -9.58 -1.25 -13.92
CA PRO A 258 -9.19 -1.50 -12.54
C PRO A 258 -7.66 -1.44 -12.36
N ASP A 259 -7.21 -0.97 -11.20
CA ASP A 259 -5.79 -0.92 -10.84
C ASP A 259 -5.58 -1.50 -9.43
N VAL A 260 -4.32 -1.73 -9.04
CA VAL A 260 -3.97 -2.29 -7.73
C VAL A 260 -4.31 -1.31 -6.60
N ILE A 261 -5.22 -1.68 -5.70
CA ILE A 261 -5.59 -0.83 -4.56
C ILE A 261 -4.96 -1.28 -3.25
N SER A 262 -4.59 -2.57 -3.14
CA SER A 262 -3.86 -3.17 -2.01
C SER A 262 -3.00 -4.37 -2.48
N MET A 263 -1.95 -4.68 -1.72
CA MET A 263 -1.11 -5.86 -1.91
C MET A 263 -0.89 -6.56 -0.57
N HIS A 264 -0.87 -7.89 -0.59
CA HIS A 264 -0.53 -8.73 0.55
C HIS A 264 0.88 -9.27 0.42
N PHE A 265 1.62 -9.25 1.53
CA PHE A 265 3.04 -9.59 1.53
C PHE A 265 3.39 -10.71 2.50
N LEU A 266 4.34 -11.55 2.09
CA LEU A 266 5.03 -12.50 2.95
C LEU A 266 6.48 -12.05 3.14
N PRO A 267 6.98 -11.88 4.38
CA PRO A 267 8.38 -11.52 4.60
C PRO A 267 9.30 -12.59 3.99
N LEU A 268 10.26 -12.18 3.17
CA LEU A 268 11.18 -13.12 2.51
C LEU A 268 11.97 -13.93 3.57
N THR A 269 12.23 -13.32 4.72
CA THR A 269 12.88 -13.96 5.87
C THR A 269 12.13 -15.18 6.42
N ALA A 270 10.81 -15.25 6.23
CA ALA A 270 10.01 -16.41 6.64
C ALA A 270 10.30 -17.65 5.77
N LEU A 271 10.89 -17.46 4.59
CA LEU A 271 11.16 -18.50 3.60
C LEU A 271 12.62 -18.96 3.57
N LEU A 272 13.50 -18.36 4.39
CA LEU A 272 14.94 -18.64 4.39
C LEU A 272 15.34 -19.83 5.29
N GLY A 273 14.36 -20.56 5.84
CA GLY A 273 14.62 -21.69 6.74
C GLY A 273 15.54 -22.74 6.10
N GLY A 274 16.61 -23.13 6.81
CA GLY A 274 17.55 -24.14 6.34
C GLY A 274 18.62 -23.66 5.35
N ILE A 275 18.59 -22.39 4.92
CA ILE A 275 19.58 -21.84 3.99
C ILE A 275 20.82 -21.33 4.74
N HIS A 276 22.00 -21.74 4.30
CA HIS A 276 23.26 -21.25 4.86
C HIS A 276 23.40 -19.73 4.64
N GLY A 277 23.69 -18.96 5.70
CA GLY A 277 23.78 -17.49 5.62
C GLY A 277 22.44 -16.74 5.80
N ALA A 278 21.32 -17.44 5.96
CA ALA A 278 19.99 -16.85 6.16
C ALA A 278 19.92 -15.85 7.33
N GLY A 279 20.70 -16.08 8.40
CA GLY A 279 20.80 -15.17 9.53
C GLY A 279 21.36 -13.80 9.16
N PHE A 280 22.39 -13.74 8.30
CA PHE A 280 22.97 -12.49 7.82
C PHE A 280 21.98 -11.73 6.96
N LEU A 281 21.30 -12.41 6.04
CA LEU A 281 20.30 -11.79 5.18
C LEU A 281 19.09 -11.29 5.98
N SER A 282 18.59 -12.08 6.93
CA SER A 282 17.49 -11.65 7.80
C SER A 282 17.87 -10.44 8.64
N HIS A 283 19.10 -10.40 9.15
CA HIS A 283 19.60 -9.23 9.87
C HIS A 283 19.73 -8.01 8.95
N ALA A 284 20.24 -8.19 7.74
CA ALA A 284 20.41 -7.12 6.74
C ALA A 284 19.07 -6.54 6.29
N ILE A 285 18.06 -7.37 6.00
CA ILE A 285 16.70 -6.90 5.66
C ILE A 285 16.09 -6.11 6.82
N ASN A 286 16.23 -6.61 8.06
CA ASN A 286 15.74 -5.88 9.23
C ASN A 286 16.46 -4.55 9.43
N LEU A 287 17.78 -4.51 9.22
CA LEU A 287 18.53 -3.27 9.24
C LEU A 287 18.08 -2.36 8.10
N TYR A 288 17.95 -2.85 6.87
CA TYR A 288 17.47 -2.08 5.73
C TYR A 288 16.09 -1.47 6.00
N LEU A 289 15.11 -2.25 6.43
CA LEU A 289 13.77 -1.73 6.72
C LEU A 289 13.74 -0.76 7.91
N ARG A 290 14.70 -0.84 8.85
CA ARG A 290 14.85 0.12 9.97
C ARG A 290 15.72 1.33 9.62
N TYR A 291 16.71 1.18 8.74
CA TYR A 291 17.73 2.18 8.42
C TYR A 291 17.48 2.89 7.09
N TYR A 292 16.87 2.26 6.10
CA TYR A 292 16.22 2.98 5.02
C TYR A 292 15.18 3.95 5.61
N VAL A 293 14.52 3.51 6.68
CA VAL A 293 13.76 4.35 7.60
C VAL A 293 14.70 5.37 8.33
N LYS A 294 15.85 5.00 8.89
CA LYS A 294 16.72 5.91 9.71
C LYS A 294 17.80 6.79 9.00
N LYS A 295 18.14 6.65 7.71
CA LYS A 295 19.46 7.09 7.16
C LYS A 295 19.71 8.61 7.07
N ASN A 296 18.81 9.50 7.47
CA ASN A 296 19.12 10.94 7.59
C ASN A 296 18.97 11.50 9.02
N GLY A 297 19.05 10.64 10.03
CA GLY A 297 18.91 11.02 11.45
C GLY A 297 20.18 10.89 12.30
N ILE A 298 21.37 11.21 11.77
CA ILE A 298 22.58 11.36 12.61
C ILE A 298 22.97 12.84 12.63
N PRO A 299 22.91 13.55 13.79
CA PRO A 299 23.74 14.73 13.96
C PRO A 299 25.19 14.26 14.01
N THR A 300 26.00 14.78 13.10
CA THR A 300 27.45 14.83 13.27
C THR A 300 27.76 15.67 14.49
N ASN A 301 27.99 15.04 15.64
CA ASN A 301 28.83 15.65 16.65
C ASN A 301 30.15 14.89 16.70
N LYS A 302 31.16 15.55 16.14
CA LYS A 302 32.51 15.52 16.70
C LYS A 302 32.39 15.92 18.18
N GLU A 303 32.70 15.00 19.07
CA GLU A 303 33.75 15.08 20.10
C GLU A 303 33.87 13.72 20.79
#